data_AF-K1REB4-F1
#
_entry.id   AF-K1REB4-F1
#
_cell.length_a   1.000
_cell.length_b   1.000
_cell.length_c   1.000
_cell.angle_alpha   90.00
_cell.angle_beta   90.00
_cell.angle_gamma   90.00
#
_symmetry.space_group_name_H-M   'P 1'
#
loop_
_entity.id
_entity.type
_entity.pdbx_description
1 polymer ?
#
loop_
_entity_poly.entity_id
_entity_poly.type
_entity_poly.pdbx_seq_one_letter_code
_entity_poly.pdbx_strand_id
1 'polypeptide(L)'
;MSTESTNCSTSNRDVPRESQTETNSNSGQDFDVLDAVSLFNSRLDAALEKKRTLILSEVQDKLKPTNTFEFRGEGNTIQYNFNKERLRGLELLSQKLRSANFNGITDLISSKKEAIRQRNKILRIADKHGWGAVKECVDSDIADNSEDPARLRFAKIASLVHV
;
A
#
# COMPACT_ATOMS: atom_id res chain seq x y z
N MET A 1 -28.34 -60.00 3.99
CA MET A 1 -29.53 -60.32 3.18
C MET A 1 -30.34 -59.04 3.02
N SER A 2 -30.68 -58.76 1.77
CA SER A 2 -31.77 -57.91 1.28
C SER A 2 -31.73 -56.40 1.52
N THR A 3 -31.83 -55.73 0.37
CA THR A 3 -31.89 -54.33 -0.02
C THR A 3 -33.18 -53.63 0.40
N GLU A 4 -33.15 -52.30 0.57
CA GLU A 4 -34.07 -51.43 -0.19
C GLU A 4 -33.62 -49.96 -0.19
N SER A 5 -33.56 -49.41 -1.41
CA SER A 5 -33.32 -48.02 -1.74
C SER A 5 -34.63 -47.25 -1.70
N THR A 6 -34.64 -45.97 -1.32
CA THR A 6 -35.65 -45.03 -1.85
C THR A 6 -35.06 -43.64 -2.02
N ASN A 7 -34.83 -43.31 -3.29
CA ASN A 7 -34.51 -41.97 -3.78
C ASN A 7 -35.77 -41.10 -3.68
N CYS A 8 -35.66 -39.91 -3.09
CA CYS A 8 -36.73 -38.92 -3.12
C CYS A 8 -36.45 -37.92 -4.25
N SER A 9 -36.97 -38.24 -5.44
CA SER A 9 -36.99 -37.34 -6.60
C SER A 9 -37.94 -36.18 -6.34
N THR A 10 -37.41 -34.96 -6.33
CA THR A 10 -38.22 -33.74 -6.25
C THR A 10 -38.85 -33.48 -7.63
N SER A 11 -40.14 -33.75 -7.72
CA SER A 11 -40.97 -33.51 -8.90
C SER A 11 -41.11 -32.01 -9.13
N ASN A 12 -40.59 -31.53 -10.26
CA ASN A 12 -40.92 -30.22 -10.81
C ASN A 12 -42.42 -30.18 -11.12
N ARG A 13 -43.16 -29.29 -10.46
CA ARG A 13 -44.54 -28.96 -10.85
C ARG A 13 -44.48 -27.81 -11.85
N ASP A 14 -44.81 -28.12 -13.08
CA ASP A 14 -45.13 -27.14 -14.12
C ASP A 14 -46.33 -26.30 -13.69
N VAL A 15 -46.15 -24.98 -13.68
CA VAL A 15 -47.22 -24.01 -13.44
C VAL A 15 -47.81 -23.64 -14.81
N PRO A 16 -49.13 -23.83 -15.05
CA PRO A 16 -49.74 -23.45 -16.31
C PRO A 16 -49.71 -21.93 -16.50
N ARG A 17 -49.18 -21.48 -17.63
CA ARG A 17 -49.23 -20.08 -18.06
C ARG A 17 -50.55 -19.83 -18.80
N GLU A 18 -51.55 -19.35 -18.08
CA GLU A 18 -52.74 -18.79 -18.73
C GLU A 18 -52.39 -17.42 -19.33
N SER A 19 -52.70 -17.29 -20.61
CA SER A 19 -52.62 -16.03 -21.35
C SER A 19 -54.03 -15.46 -21.39
N GLN A 20 -54.24 -14.32 -20.74
CA GLN A 20 -55.43 -13.50 -21.01
C GLN A 20 -55.01 -12.06 -21.27
N THR A 21 -55.21 -11.68 -22.53
CA THR A 21 -55.12 -10.33 -23.06
C THR A 21 -56.39 -9.60 -22.65
N GLU A 22 -56.29 -8.60 -21.78
CA GLU A 22 -57.33 -7.58 -21.65
C GLU A 22 -56.68 -6.20 -21.83
N THR A 23 -57.09 -5.54 -22.91
CA THR A 23 -56.73 -4.18 -23.27
C THR A 23 -57.38 -3.20 -22.31
N ASN A 24 -56.58 -2.58 -21.45
CA ASN A 24 -56.96 -1.33 -20.80
C ASN A 24 -55.90 -0.28 -21.12
N SER A 25 -56.27 0.68 -21.97
CA SER A 25 -55.47 1.84 -22.29
C SER A 25 -55.32 2.71 -21.04
N ASN A 26 -54.21 2.53 -20.34
CA ASN A 26 -53.71 3.50 -19.37
C ASN A 26 -52.31 3.88 -19.86
N SER A 27 -52.11 5.13 -20.26
CA SER A 27 -50.81 5.63 -20.75
C SER A 27 -49.82 5.84 -19.61
N GLY A 28 -49.68 4.85 -18.73
CA GLY A 28 -48.52 4.72 -17.86
C GLY A 28 -47.44 4.03 -18.67
N GLN A 29 -46.25 4.64 -18.76
CA GLN A 29 -45.10 3.95 -19.30
C GLN A 29 -44.88 2.67 -18.48
N ASP A 30 -45.11 1.50 -19.08
CA ASP A 30 -44.69 0.23 -18.49
C ASP A 30 -43.17 0.29 -18.35
N PHE A 31 -42.70 0.51 -17.13
CA PHE A 31 -41.28 0.54 -16.80
C PHE A 31 -40.77 -0.90 -16.87
N ASP A 32 -40.08 -1.24 -17.95
CA ASP A 32 -39.63 -2.58 -18.21
C ASP A 32 -38.53 -3.00 -17.21
N VAL A 33 -38.45 -4.29 -16.90
CA VAL A 33 -37.39 -4.86 -16.05
C VAL A 33 -36.01 -4.53 -16.63
N LEU A 34 -35.91 -4.48 -17.96
CA LEU A 34 -34.70 -4.07 -18.66
C LEU A 34 -34.32 -2.61 -18.36
N ASP A 35 -35.30 -1.70 -18.29
CA ASP A 35 -35.08 -0.30 -17.92
C ASP A 35 -34.61 -0.18 -16.46
N ALA A 36 -35.18 -0.99 -15.56
CA ALA A 36 -34.77 -1.06 -14.16
C ALA A 36 -33.30 -1.52 -13.99
N VAL A 37 -32.91 -2.57 -14.71
CA VAL A 37 -31.54 -3.10 -14.70
C VAL A 37 -30.56 -2.11 -15.33
N SER A 38 -30.95 -1.45 -16.42
CA SER A 38 -30.16 -0.38 -17.05
C SER A 38 -29.91 0.78 -16.09
N LEU A 39 -30.95 1.23 -15.38
CA LEU A 39 -30.84 2.28 -14.37
C LEU A 39 -29.94 1.87 -13.20
N PHE A 40 -30.03 0.61 -12.76
CA PHE A 40 -29.18 0.08 -11.71
C PHE A 40 -27.70 0.06 -12.12
N ASN A 41 -27.39 -0.45 -13.30
CA ASN A 41 -26.03 -0.47 -13.83
C ASN A 41 -25.47 0.95 -14.00
N SER A 42 -26.27 1.87 -14.57
CA SER A 42 -25.88 3.28 -14.70
C SER A 42 -25.56 3.92 -13.35
N ARG A 43 -26.34 3.62 -12.30
CA ARG A 43 -26.07 4.10 -10.94
C ARG A 43 -24.82 3.46 -10.33
N LEU A 44 -24.58 2.18 -10.57
CA LEU A 44 -23.34 1.52 -10.14
C LEU A 44 -22.12 2.13 -10.82
N ASP A 45 -22.16 2.33 -12.13
CA ASP A 45 -21.07 2.95 -12.89
C ASP A 45 -20.81 4.37 -12.39
N ALA A 46 -21.86 5.17 -12.19
CA ALA A 46 -21.73 6.51 -11.63
C ALA A 46 -21.13 6.51 -10.21
N ALA A 47 -21.51 5.55 -9.37
CA ALA A 47 -20.97 5.41 -8.02
C ALA A 47 -19.48 4.99 -8.05
N LEU A 48 -19.12 4.06 -8.94
CA LEU A 48 -17.74 3.61 -9.12
C LEU A 48 -16.86 4.72 -9.68
N GLU A 49 -17.31 5.45 -10.70
CA GLU A 49 -16.57 6.59 -11.25
C GLU A 49 -16.43 7.73 -10.25
N LYS A 50 -17.47 7.99 -9.45
CA LYS A 50 -17.36 8.95 -8.33
C LYS A 50 -16.31 8.51 -7.30
N LYS A 51 -16.21 7.23 -6.98
CA LYS A 51 -15.17 6.73 -6.06
C LYS A 51 -13.79 6.78 -6.70
N ARG A 52 -13.67 6.42 -7.98
CA ARG A 52 -12.42 6.47 -8.74
C ARG A 52 -11.86 7.88 -8.81
N THR A 53 -12.68 8.86 -9.16
CA THR A 53 -12.29 10.28 -9.23
C THR A 53 -11.84 10.83 -7.88
N LEU A 54 -12.53 10.45 -6.79
CA LEU A 54 -12.17 10.86 -5.42
C LEU A 54 -10.85 10.23 -4.96
N ILE A 55 -10.61 8.97 -5.30
CA ILE A 55 -9.32 8.30 -5.06
C ILE A 55 -8.22 8.98 -5.86
N LEU A 56 -8.45 9.24 -7.15
CA LEU A 56 -7.47 9.90 -8.02
C LEU A 56 -7.14 11.32 -7.54
N SER A 57 -8.13 12.10 -7.10
CA SER A 57 -7.90 13.45 -6.57
C SER A 57 -7.13 13.42 -5.26
N GLU A 58 -7.48 12.51 -4.33
CA GLU A 58 -6.74 12.36 -3.07
C GLU A 58 -5.30 11.89 -3.29
N VAL A 59 -5.08 10.97 -4.23
CA VAL A 59 -3.74 10.52 -4.62
C VAL A 59 -2.97 11.65 -5.29
N GLN A 60 -3.59 12.41 -6.19
CA GLN A 60 -2.95 13.52 -6.89
C GLN A 60 -2.60 14.67 -5.95
N ASP A 61 -3.45 15.00 -4.96
CA ASP A 61 -3.16 16.02 -3.95
C ASP A 61 -2.06 15.57 -2.98
N LYS A 62 -1.95 14.27 -2.67
CA LYS A 62 -0.83 13.72 -1.90
C LYS A 62 0.47 13.57 -2.71
N LEU A 63 0.38 13.55 -4.04
CA LEU A 63 1.52 13.48 -4.97
C LEU A 63 1.95 14.85 -5.51
N LYS A 64 1.12 15.90 -5.38
CA LYS A 64 1.55 17.27 -5.69
C LYS A 64 2.79 17.57 -4.85
N PRO A 65 3.95 17.84 -5.47
CA PRO A 65 5.17 18.14 -4.75
C PRO A 65 4.91 19.44 -3.98
N THR A 66 4.67 19.31 -2.68
CA THR A 66 4.42 20.42 -1.78
C THR A 66 5.75 21.14 -1.62
N ASN A 67 5.99 22.13 -2.48
CA ASN A 67 7.19 22.96 -2.54
C ASN A 67 8.49 22.13 -2.57
N THR A 68 9.11 22.02 -3.74
CA THR A 68 10.45 21.43 -3.91
C THR A 68 11.48 22.30 -3.19
N PHE A 69 11.50 22.21 -1.87
CA PHE A 69 12.57 22.72 -1.04
C PHE A 69 13.76 21.79 -1.27
N GLU A 70 14.70 22.26 -2.07
CA GLU A 70 15.93 21.53 -2.33
C GLU A 70 16.93 21.82 -1.20
N PHE A 71 17.29 20.77 -0.46
CA PHE A 71 18.35 20.90 0.52
C PHE A 71 19.70 21.07 -0.20
N ARG A 72 20.46 22.10 0.20
CA ARG A 72 21.81 22.36 -0.34
C ARG A 72 22.80 21.24 -0.04
N GLY A 73 22.60 20.51 1.07
CA GLY A 73 23.49 19.43 1.50
C GLY A 73 22.87 18.06 1.26
N GLU A 74 23.61 17.17 0.58
CA GLU A 74 23.20 15.78 0.31
C GLU A 74 22.79 15.04 1.59
N GLY A 75 23.56 15.20 2.68
CA GLY A 75 23.23 14.60 3.99
C GLY A 75 21.87 15.06 4.53
N ASN A 76 21.49 16.32 4.31
CA ASN A 76 20.19 16.86 4.73
C ASN A 76 19.05 16.33 3.85
N THR A 77 19.26 16.20 2.54
CA THR A 77 18.31 15.55 1.63
C THR A 77 18.03 14.11 2.07
N ILE A 78 19.09 13.35 2.36
CA ILE A 78 18.97 11.96 2.82
C ILE A 78 18.24 11.91 4.16
N GLN A 79 18.57 12.79 5.10
CA GLN A 79 17.91 12.82 6.41
C GLN A 79 16.43 13.19 6.34
N TYR A 80 16.09 14.16 5.49
CA TYR A 80 14.70 14.56 5.27
C TYR A 80 13.88 13.40 4.69
N ASN A 81 14.40 12.73 3.65
CA ASN A 81 13.71 11.60 3.03
C ASN A 81 13.54 10.42 4.01
N PHE A 82 14.56 10.15 4.82
CA PHE A 82 14.47 9.17 5.90
C PHE A 82 13.34 9.51 6.87
N ASN A 83 13.28 10.75 7.36
CA ASN A 83 12.24 11.21 8.29
C ASN A 83 10.84 11.14 7.66
N LYS A 84 10.71 11.55 6.38
CA LYS A 84 9.45 11.52 5.63
C LYS A 84 8.88 10.11 5.53
N GLU A 85 9.73 9.12 5.24
CA GLU A 85 9.29 7.72 5.21
C GLU A 85 8.86 7.25 6.60
N ARG A 86 9.62 7.59 7.65
CA ARG A 86 9.29 7.18 9.03
C ARG A 86 7.92 7.72 9.43
N LEU A 87 7.67 9.00 9.13
CA LEU A 87 6.40 9.67 9.37
C LEU A 87 5.25 8.93 8.66
N ARG A 88 5.40 8.60 7.37
CA ARG A 88 4.38 7.86 6.60
C ARG A 88 3.99 6.54 7.27
N GLY A 89 4.95 5.81 7.82
CA GLY A 89 4.62 4.55 8.50
C GLY A 89 4.07 4.72 9.91
N LEU A 90 4.37 5.82 10.61
CA LEU A 90 3.70 6.17 11.87
C LEU A 90 2.24 6.59 11.62
N GLU A 91 1.97 7.29 10.53
CA GLU A 91 0.61 7.60 10.07
C GLU A 91 -0.16 6.32 9.73
N LEU A 92 0.46 5.38 8.99
CA LEU A 92 -0.14 4.07 8.71
C LEU A 92 -0.43 3.29 9.99
N LEU A 93 0.49 3.30 10.95
CA LEU A 93 0.29 2.66 12.25
C LEU A 93 -0.90 3.30 12.99
N SER A 94 -1.00 4.63 12.99
CA SER A 94 -2.10 5.37 13.60
C SER A 94 -3.45 5.02 12.94
N GLN A 95 -3.46 4.89 11.61
CA GLN A 95 -4.65 4.46 10.86
C GLN A 95 -5.07 3.04 11.24
N LYS A 96 -4.13 2.09 11.28
CA LYS A 96 -4.38 0.70 11.66
C LYS A 96 -4.94 0.57 13.07
N LEU A 97 -4.40 1.34 14.02
CA LEU A 97 -4.91 1.38 15.39
C LEU A 97 -6.35 1.92 15.46
N ARG A 98 -6.64 3.01 14.74
CA ARG A 98 -8.01 3.59 14.67
C ARG A 98 -9.01 2.63 14.04
N SER A 99 -8.60 1.84 13.05
CA SER A 99 -9.47 0.86 12.39
C SER A 99 -9.50 -0.51 13.09
N ALA A 100 -8.94 -0.65 14.29
CA ALA A 100 -8.78 -1.91 15.02
C ALA A 100 -8.15 -3.05 14.18
N ASN A 101 -7.32 -2.69 13.20
CA ASN A 101 -6.62 -3.65 12.34
C ASN A 101 -5.21 -3.89 12.88
N PHE A 102 -5.09 -4.93 13.71
CA PHE A 102 -3.82 -5.26 14.35
C PHE A 102 -2.84 -6.05 13.47
N ASN A 103 -3.23 -6.39 12.23
CA ASN A 103 -2.41 -7.21 11.36
C ASN A 103 -1.10 -6.52 10.98
N GLY A 104 0.03 -7.20 11.22
CA GLY A 104 1.38 -6.73 10.90
C GLY A 104 1.79 -5.43 11.61
N ILE A 105 1.12 -5.04 12.71
CA ILE A 105 1.51 -3.85 13.49
C ILE A 105 2.88 -4.06 14.12
N THR A 106 3.12 -5.22 14.72
CA THR A 106 4.41 -5.55 15.35
C THR A 106 5.54 -5.53 14.33
N ASP A 107 5.33 -6.10 13.14
CA ASP A 107 6.34 -6.12 12.07
C ASP A 107 6.65 -4.71 11.57
N LEU A 108 5.60 -3.88 11.41
CA LEU A 108 5.78 -2.47 11.04
C LEU A 108 6.60 -1.73 12.10
N ILE A 109 6.29 -1.89 13.39
CA ILE A 109 7.05 -1.27 14.49
C ILE A 109 8.50 -1.76 14.49
N SER A 110 8.73 -3.06 14.35
CA SER A 110 10.07 -3.66 14.31
C SER A 110 10.88 -3.14 13.13
N SER A 111 10.29 -3.09 11.93
CA SER A 111 10.90 -2.48 10.75
C SER A 111 11.22 -1.00 10.95
N LYS A 112 10.33 -0.24 11.61
CA LYS A 112 10.59 1.17 11.95
C LYS A 112 11.77 1.33 12.90
N LYS A 113 11.83 0.51 13.96
CA LYS A 113 12.93 0.51 14.93
C LYS A 113 14.25 0.15 14.25
N GLU A 114 14.26 -0.88 13.41
CA GLU A 114 15.49 -1.34 12.77
C GLU A 114 16.07 -0.29 11.82
N ALA A 115 15.23 0.34 11.00
CA ALA A 115 15.68 1.44 10.16
C ALA A 115 16.29 2.61 10.94
N ILE A 116 15.77 2.91 12.14
CA ILE A 116 16.35 3.93 13.03
C ILE A 116 17.71 3.49 13.55
N ARG A 117 17.87 2.22 13.96
CA ARG A 117 19.17 1.69 14.40
C ARG A 117 20.21 1.78 13.30
N GLN A 118 19.86 1.32 12.09
CA GLN A 118 20.74 1.41 10.93
C GLN A 118 21.10 2.85 10.58
N ARG A 119 20.12 3.77 10.63
CA ARG A 119 20.40 5.18 10.39
C ARG A 119 21.31 5.80 11.45
N ASN A 120 21.14 5.45 12.72
CA ASN A 120 22.03 5.90 13.80
C ASN A 120 23.46 5.39 13.61
N LYS A 121 23.64 4.16 13.11
CA LYS A 121 24.95 3.63 12.74
C LYS A 121 25.59 4.48 11.63
N ILE A 122 24.83 4.78 10.58
CA ILE A 122 25.28 5.66 9.48
C ILE A 122 25.68 7.04 9.99
N LEU A 123 24.88 7.64 10.89
CA LEU A 123 25.19 8.95 11.46
C LEU A 123 26.48 8.94 12.28
N ARG A 124 26.77 7.86 13.03
CA ARG A 124 28.04 7.71 13.76
C ARG A 124 29.24 7.63 12.81
N ILE A 125 29.10 6.99 11.65
CA ILE A 125 30.15 6.95 10.61
C ILE A 125 30.32 8.35 10.00
N ALA A 126 29.22 9.02 9.66
CA ALA A 126 29.24 10.36 9.10
C ALA A 126 29.91 11.37 10.04
N ASP A 127 29.62 11.27 11.33
CA ASP A 127 30.20 12.13 12.37
C ASP A 127 31.72 11.92 12.51
N LYS A 128 32.17 10.66 12.49
CA LYS A 128 33.61 10.33 12.63
C LYS A 128 34.44 10.53 11.36
N HIS A 129 33.86 10.28 10.19
CA HIS A 129 34.60 10.13 8.93
C HIS A 129 34.04 10.94 7.76
N GLY A 130 32.95 11.70 7.98
CA GLY A 130 32.27 12.47 6.95
C GLY A 130 31.32 11.62 6.08
N TRP A 131 30.45 12.31 5.33
CA TRP A 131 29.47 11.67 4.43
C TRP A 131 30.12 10.95 3.24
N GLY A 132 31.35 11.30 2.87
CA GLY A 132 32.10 10.56 1.84
C GLY A 132 32.39 9.11 2.23
N ALA A 133 32.79 8.88 3.48
CA ALA A 133 33.03 7.53 4.02
C ALA A 133 31.74 6.72 4.21
N VAL A 134 30.61 7.40 4.44
CA VAL A 134 29.29 6.74 4.51
C VAL A 134 28.95 6.07 3.17
N LYS A 135 29.23 6.75 2.05
CA LYS A 135 28.94 6.22 0.72
C LYS A 135 29.68 4.90 0.48
N GLU A 136 30.98 4.87 0.79
CA GLU A 136 31.81 3.66 0.68
C GLU A 136 31.36 2.53 1.63
N CYS A 137 30.94 2.86 2.86
CA CYS A 137 30.48 1.87 3.84
C CYS A 137 29.11 1.26 3.50
N VAL A 138 28.19 2.06 2.93
CA VAL A 138 26.85 1.61 2.52
C VAL A 138 26.95 0.73 1.27
N ASP A 139 27.85 1.05 0.34
CA ASP A 139 28.01 0.31 -0.92
C ASP A 139 28.73 -1.05 -0.74
N SER A 140 29.44 -1.24 0.38
CA SER A 140 30.30 -2.42 0.59
C SER A 140 29.71 -3.52 1.49
N ASP A 141 28.48 -3.38 2.00
CA ASP A 141 27.88 -4.32 2.98
C ASP A 141 28.76 -4.56 4.24
N ILE A 142 29.72 -3.67 4.51
CA ILE A 142 30.64 -3.74 5.67
C ILE A 142 29.93 -3.32 6.97
N ALA A 143 28.66 -2.94 6.89
CA ALA A 143 27.85 -2.53 8.02
C ALA A 143 27.36 -3.71 8.90
N ASP A 144 28.13 -4.80 9.00
CA ASP A 144 27.94 -5.77 10.08
C ASP A 144 28.50 -5.22 11.40
N ASN A 145 28.02 -5.72 12.53
CA ASN A 145 28.05 -5.11 13.85
C ASN A 145 29.43 -4.99 14.54
N SER A 146 30.55 -5.03 13.82
CA SER A 146 31.83 -4.85 14.47
C SER A 146 32.14 -3.35 14.65
N GLU A 147 32.26 -2.93 15.90
CA GLU A 147 33.05 -1.75 16.27
C GLU A 147 34.53 -2.00 15.97
N ASP A 148 34.88 -2.49 14.78
CA ASP A 148 36.25 -2.84 14.46
C ASP A 148 36.88 -1.77 13.56
N PRO A 149 37.54 -0.75 14.15
CA PRO A 149 38.29 0.25 13.41
C PRO A 149 39.46 -0.35 12.61
N ALA A 150 39.72 -1.66 12.67
CA ALA A 150 40.71 -2.33 11.85
C ALA A 150 40.30 -2.47 10.37
N ARG A 151 39.02 -2.59 10.03
CA ARG A 151 38.61 -2.78 8.61
C ARG A 151 38.67 -1.50 7.78
N LEU A 152 38.52 -0.33 8.39
CA LEU A 152 38.73 0.98 7.74
C LEU A 152 40.22 1.31 7.51
N ARG A 153 41.16 0.54 8.09
CA ARG A 153 42.60 0.75 7.84
C ARG A 153 43.05 0.26 6.47
N PHE A 154 42.30 -0.61 5.81
CA PHE A 154 42.68 -1.13 4.49
C PHE A 154 42.49 -0.11 3.36
N ALA A 155 41.52 0.81 3.46
CA ALA A 155 41.38 1.90 2.50
C ALA A 155 42.50 2.96 2.65
N LYS A 156 42.98 3.20 3.87
CA LYS A 156 44.05 4.18 4.10
C LYS A 156 45.43 3.69 3.63
N ILE A 157 45.70 2.38 3.68
CA ILE A 157 46.96 1.80 3.19
C ILE A 157 46.99 1.76 1.65
N ALA A 158 45.88 1.46 0.97
CA ALA A 158 45.85 1.43 -0.50
C ALA A 158 46.09 2.81 -1.15
N SER A 159 45.67 3.91 -0.50
CA SER A 159 45.96 5.27 -1.00
C SER A 159 47.36 5.79 -0.68
N LEU A 160 48.08 5.16 0.27
CA LEU A 160 49.42 5.58 0.69
C LEU A 160 50.56 4.81 0.00
N VAL A 161 50.24 3.82 -0.84
CA VAL A 161 51.20 3.00 -1.61
C VAL A 161 51.38 3.50 -3.06
N HIS A 162 50.70 4.60 -3.43
CA HIS A 162 50.89 5.29 -4.71
C HIS A 162 51.51 6.69 -4.54
N VAL A 163 52.61 6.78 -3.78
CA VAL A 163 53.56 7.91 -3.82
C VAL A 163 54.96 7.35 -3.94
#